data_AF-A0A9P8B9X5-F1
#
_entry.id   AF-A0A9P8B9X5-F1
#
_cell.length_a   1.000
_cell.length_b   1.000
_cell.length_c   1.000
_cell.angle_alpha   90.00
_cell.angle_beta   90.00
_cell.angle_gamma   90.00
#
_symmetry.space_group_name_H-M   'P 1'
#
loop_
_entity.id
_entity.type
_entity.pdbx_description
1 polymer ?
#
loop_
_entity_poly.entity_id
_entity_poly.type
_entity_poly.pdbx_seq_one_letter_code
_entity_poly.pdbx_strand_id
1 'polypeptide(L)'
;MSRNKVEQVNMPYVRLGKSGLKVSKIILGCMSYGSTTWQEWALGEEEGIKHIKLAYDLGINAFDTADFYSNGLSEIILGKAIKQHNLPRDEIVVMTKTYFPFNRDPNRPAVVGQSPEKLDSMRYTN
;
A
#
# COMPACT_ATOMS: atom_id res chain seq x y z
N MET A 1 7.74 26.95 11.03
CA MET A 1 6.70 26.85 10.00
C MET A 1 5.49 26.19 10.64
N SER A 2 4.40 26.94 10.83
CA SER A 2 3.21 26.48 11.55
C SER A 2 2.48 25.42 10.74
N ARG A 3 2.17 24.28 11.36
CA ARG A 3 1.22 23.31 10.81
C ARG A 3 -0.11 24.04 10.61
N ASN A 4 -0.60 24.12 9.37
CA ASN A 4 -1.99 24.50 9.13
C ASN A 4 -2.87 23.52 9.90
N LYS A 5 -3.73 24.09 10.73
CA LYS A 5 -4.56 23.39 11.71
C LYS A 5 -5.67 22.66 10.97
N VAL A 6 -5.36 21.49 10.40
CA VAL A 6 -6.39 20.45 10.20
C VAL A 6 -7.04 20.29 11.57
N GLU A 7 -8.37 20.32 11.64
CA GLU A 7 -9.11 20.08 12.87
C GLU A 7 -8.49 18.87 13.60
N GLN A 8 -8.41 18.92 14.94
CA GLN A 8 -7.83 17.83 15.72
C GLN A 8 -8.56 16.52 15.41
N VAL A 9 -8.01 15.73 14.49
CA VAL A 9 -8.56 14.42 14.15
C VAL A 9 -8.19 13.49 15.29
N ASN A 10 -9.21 13.11 16.08
CA ASN A 10 -9.03 12.17 17.15
C ASN A 10 -8.97 10.73 16.60
N MET A 11 -7.85 10.35 15.97
CA MET A 11 -7.62 8.98 15.52
C MET A 11 -7.34 8.07 16.72
N PRO A 12 -8.20 7.08 17.03
CA PRO A 12 -7.91 6.12 18.10
C PRO A 12 -6.80 5.16 17.66
N TYR A 13 -5.88 4.86 18.56
CA TYR A 13 -4.86 3.83 18.35
C TYR A 13 -5.14 2.63 19.24
N VAL A 14 -5.05 1.44 18.67
CA VAL A 14 -5.34 0.17 19.36
C VAL A 14 -4.18 -0.80 19.22
N ARG A 15 -4.10 -1.77 20.14
CA ARG A 15 -3.17 -2.89 20.00
C ARG A 15 -3.68 -3.86 18.93
N LEU A 16 -2.77 -4.34 18.09
CA LEU A 16 -3.09 -5.39 17.13
C LEU A 16 -3.17 -6.74 17.86
N GLY A 17 -4.38 -7.17 18.19
CA GLY A 17 -4.63 -8.37 18.99
C GLY A 17 -3.99 -8.28 20.38
N LYS A 18 -3.26 -9.33 20.77
CA LYS A 18 -2.53 -9.39 22.05
C LYS A 18 -1.09 -8.84 21.96
N SER A 19 -0.67 -8.35 20.80
CA SER A 19 0.70 -7.89 20.60
C SER A 19 0.98 -6.53 21.27
N GLY A 20 2.26 -6.15 21.32
CA GLY A 20 2.69 -4.82 21.70
C GLY A 20 2.47 -3.75 20.63
N LEU A 21 2.18 -4.16 19.39
CA LEU A 21 2.12 -3.26 18.24
C LEU A 21 0.86 -2.40 18.31
N LYS A 22 1.04 -1.07 18.27
CA LYS A 22 -0.06 -0.10 18.19
C LYS A 22 -0.27 0.35 16.75
N VAL A 23 -1.50 0.28 16.29
CA VAL A 23 -1.94 0.74 14.97
C VAL A 23 -3.10 1.70 15.12
N SER A 24 -3.26 2.62 14.18
CA SER A 24 -4.50 3.39 14.03
C SER A 24 -5.69 2.44 13.87
N LYS A 25 -6.85 2.81 14.43
CA LYS A 25 -8.07 2.00 14.38
C LYS A 25 -8.53 1.73 12.94
N ILE A 26 -8.19 2.65 12.04
CA ILE A 26 -8.37 2.53 10.59
C ILE A 26 -6.99 2.29 9.96
N ILE A 27 -6.92 1.36 9.01
CA ILE A 27 -5.72 1.02 8.25
C ILE A 27 -6.00 1.38 6.78
N LEU A 28 -5.05 2.06 6.13
CA LEU A 28 -5.19 2.34 4.70
C LEU A 28 -4.73 1.13 3.88
N GLY A 29 -5.64 0.54 3.11
CA GLY A 29 -5.30 -0.47 2.10
C GLY A 29 -4.79 0.16 0.82
N CYS A 30 -3.64 -0.28 0.34
CA CYS A 30 -2.96 0.29 -0.83
C CYS A 30 -3.24 -0.49 -2.14
N MET A 31 -4.16 -1.46 -2.16
CA MET A 31 -4.47 -2.28 -3.35
C MET A 31 -4.93 -1.44 -4.54
N SER A 32 -5.59 -0.31 -4.29
CA SER A 32 -6.04 0.63 -5.32
C SER A 32 -4.93 1.46 -5.94
N TYR A 33 -3.68 1.38 -5.49
CA TYR A 33 -2.60 2.22 -6.02
C TYR A 33 -1.70 1.42 -6.96
N GLY A 34 -1.65 1.83 -8.22
CA GLY A 34 -0.81 1.21 -9.24
C GLY A 34 -1.31 1.43 -10.66
N SER A 35 -1.39 0.34 -11.44
CA SER A 35 -1.63 0.40 -12.88
C SER A 35 -3.06 0.00 -13.23
N THR A 36 -3.73 0.82 -14.05
CA THR A 36 -5.05 0.47 -14.62
C THR A 36 -5.00 -0.73 -15.55
N THR A 37 -3.82 -1.11 -16.04
CA THR A 37 -3.61 -2.34 -16.81
C THR A 37 -3.65 -3.59 -15.93
N TRP A 38 -3.29 -3.47 -14.65
CA TRP A 38 -3.39 -4.58 -13.69
C TRP A 38 -4.85 -4.81 -13.30
N GLN A 39 -5.56 -3.73 -12.97
CA GLN A 39 -6.99 -3.68 -12.65
C GLN A 39 -7.56 -2.31 -13.05
N GLU A 40 -8.68 -2.27 -13.79
CA GLU A 40 -9.22 -1.04 -14.38
C GLU A 40 -9.57 0.05 -13.35
N TRP A 41 -9.93 -0.35 -12.13
CA TRP A 41 -10.27 0.54 -11.02
C TRP A 41 -9.06 1.09 -10.25
N ALA A 42 -7.83 0.71 -10.63
CA ALA A 42 -6.63 1.21 -9.98
C ALA A 42 -6.44 2.72 -10.22
N LEU A 43 -5.85 3.37 -9.24
CA LEU A 43 -5.46 4.78 -9.24
C LEU A 43 -3.95 4.88 -9.43
N GLY A 44 -3.53 5.84 -10.26
CA GLY A 44 -2.11 6.09 -10.53
C GLY A 44 -1.34 6.62 -9.32
N GLU A 45 -0.02 6.72 -9.51
CA GLU A 45 0.93 7.14 -8.47
C GLU A 45 0.59 8.48 -7.82
N GLU A 46 0.19 9.49 -8.60
CA GLU A 46 -0.12 10.83 -8.09
C GLU A 46 -1.25 10.79 -7.05
N GLU A 47 -2.36 10.12 -7.37
CA GLU A 47 -3.51 9.97 -6.48
C GLU A 47 -3.16 9.09 -5.27
N GLY A 48 -2.39 8.01 -5.48
CA GLY A 48 -1.89 7.17 -4.39
C GLY A 48 -1.09 7.96 -3.36
N ILE A 49 -0.14 8.79 -3.82
CA ILE A 49 0.69 9.64 -2.94
C ILE A 49 -0.18 10.65 -2.18
N LYS A 50 -1.12 11.33 -2.86
CA LYS A 50 -2.06 12.28 -2.22
C LYS A 50 -2.88 11.59 -1.12
N HIS A 51 -3.43 10.42 -1.40
CA HIS A 51 -4.25 9.67 -0.44
C HIS A 51 -3.43 9.20 0.77
N ILE A 52 -2.22 8.66 0.55
CA ILE A 52 -1.34 8.23 1.64
C ILE A 52 -0.97 9.41 2.54
N LYS A 53 -0.64 10.57 1.95
CA LYS A 53 -0.34 11.78 2.71
C LYS A 53 -1.53 12.25 3.54
N LEU A 54 -2.71 12.31 2.93
CA LEU A 54 -3.92 12.71 3.63
C LEU A 54 -4.25 11.73 4.77
N ALA A 55 -4.15 10.42 4.54
CA ALA A 55 -4.36 9.42 5.59
C ALA A 55 -3.43 9.65 6.79
N TYR A 56 -2.14 9.89 6.53
CA TYR A 56 -1.18 10.21 7.58
C TYR A 56 -1.52 11.51 8.32
N ASP A 57 -1.90 12.57 7.59
CA ASP A 57 -2.31 13.85 8.20
C ASP A 57 -3.55 13.73 9.08
N LEU A 58 -4.42 12.76 8.79
CA LEU A 58 -5.59 12.41 9.60
C LEU A 58 -5.26 11.41 10.74
N GLY A 59 -3.98 11.11 10.96
CA GLY A 59 -3.50 10.25 12.05
C GLY A 59 -3.47 8.75 11.74
N ILE A 60 -3.69 8.31 10.50
CA ILE A 60 -3.49 6.91 10.13
C ILE A 60 -1.99 6.62 10.09
N ASN A 61 -1.53 5.66 10.90
CA ASN A 61 -0.13 5.26 10.92
C ASN A 61 0.11 3.87 10.33
N ALA A 62 -0.95 3.14 9.97
CA ALA A 62 -0.85 1.76 9.47
C ALA A 62 -1.29 1.67 8.00
N PHE A 63 -0.44 1.06 7.19
CA PHE A 63 -0.60 0.89 5.75
C PHE A 63 -0.47 -0.58 5.37
N ASP A 64 -1.42 -1.06 4.57
CA ASP A 64 -1.48 -2.44 4.08
C ASP A 64 -1.18 -2.49 2.58
N THR A 65 -0.22 -3.32 2.17
CA THR A 65 0.16 -3.55 0.77
C THR A 65 0.45 -5.04 0.52
N ALA A 66 0.90 -5.40 -0.68
CA ALA A 66 1.35 -6.73 -1.07
C ALA A 66 2.17 -6.68 -2.37
N ASP A 67 3.05 -7.66 -2.57
CA ASP A 67 3.77 -7.88 -3.83
C ASP A 67 2.83 -8.07 -5.04
N PHE A 68 1.68 -8.68 -4.83
CA PHE A 68 0.67 -8.88 -5.85
C PHE A 68 -0.03 -7.58 -6.28
N TYR A 69 -0.16 -6.59 -5.38
CA TYR A 69 -0.95 -5.38 -5.62
C TYR A 69 -0.31 -4.54 -6.73
N SER A 70 -0.97 -4.48 -7.89
CA SER A 70 -0.39 -3.91 -9.11
C SER A 70 1.03 -4.39 -9.39
N ASN A 71 1.28 -5.70 -9.20
CA ASN A 71 2.58 -6.31 -9.52
C ASN A 71 3.76 -5.58 -8.81
N GLY A 72 3.59 -5.27 -7.52
CA GLY A 72 4.56 -4.59 -6.68
C GLY A 72 4.56 -3.06 -6.81
N LEU A 73 3.84 -2.49 -7.78
CA LEU A 73 3.76 -1.04 -7.95
C LEU A 73 3.11 -0.35 -6.74
N SER A 74 2.18 -1.02 -6.05
CA SER A 74 1.60 -0.51 -4.79
C SER A 74 2.68 -0.27 -3.72
N GLU A 75 3.62 -1.20 -3.54
CA GLU A 75 4.73 -1.07 -2.58
C GLU A 75 5.67 0.08 -2.97
N ILE A 76 5.94 0.24 -4.28
CA ILE A 76 6.75 1.32 -4.82
C ILE A 76 6.10 2.68 -4.54
N ILE A 77 4.80 2.82 -4.80
CA ILE A 77 4.05 4.06 -4.56
C ILE A 77 4.04 4.41 -3.06
N LEU A 78 3.79 3.43 -2.19
CA LEU A 78 3.85 3.63 -0.74
C LEU A 78 5.25 4.08 -0.29
N GLY A 79 6.31 3.42 -0.79
CA GLY A 79 7.69 3.79 -0.50
C GLY A 79 8.06 5.20 -0.97
N LYS A 80 7.56 5.62 -2.15
CA LYS A 80 7.71 6.98 -2.67
C LYS A 80 6.99 8.00 -1.79
N ALA A 81 5.75 7.75 -1.39
CA ALA A 81 4.98 8.64 -0.50
C ALA A 81 5.69 8.84 0.84
N ILE A 82 6.18 7.76 1.46
CA ILE A 82 6.94 7.79 2.72
C ILE A 82 8.17 8.70 2.59
N LYS A 83 8.96 8.53 1.52
CA LYS A 83 10.16 9.34 1.27
C LYS A 83 9.85 10.79 0.93
N GLN A 84 8.91 11.02 0.01
CA GLN A 84 8.55 12.36 -0.49
C GLN A 84 7.99 13.25 0.61
N HIS A 85 7.21 12.69 1.54
CA HIS A 85 6.62 13.43 2.66
C HIS A 85 7.41 13.32 3.96
N ASN A 86 8.58 12.66 3.92
CA ASN A 86 9.45 12.45 5.07
C ASN A 86 8.69 11.90 6.29
N LEU A 87 7.85 10.88 6.05
CA LEU A 87 7.09 10.22 7.11
C LEU A 87 8.06 9.47 8.04
N PRO A 88 8.03 9.69 9.36
CA PRO A 88 8.94 9.02 10.29
C PRO A 88 8.73 7.50 10.25
N ARG A 89 9.76 6.75 9.85
CA ARG A 89 9.64 5.30 9.63
C ARG A 89 9.31 4.53 10.92
N ASP A 90 9.75 5.04 12.06
CA ASP A 90 9.50 4.52 13.41
C ASP A 90 8.09 4.81 13.93
N GLU A 91 7.37 5.76 13.33
CA GLU A 91 5.99 6.08 13.69
C GLU A 91 4.94 5.35 12.84
N ILE A 92 5.35 4.79 11.69
CA ILE A 92 4.45 4.09 10.75
C ILE A 92 4.62 2.57 10.80
N VAL A 93 3.52 1.88 10.53
CA VAL A 93 3.43 0.43 10.39
C VAL A 93 3.14 0.11 8.93
N VAL A 94 4.05 -0.63 8.28
CA VAL A 94 3.86 -1.15 6.92
C VAL A 94 3.68 -2.65 7.03
N MET A 95 2.55 -3.14 6.52
CA MET A 95 2.24 -4.57 6.45
C MET A 95 2.19 -4.97 4.99
N THR A 96 2.93 -6.01 4.63
CA THR A 96 2.93 -6.58 3.28
C THR A 96 2.56 -8.06 3.33
N LYS A 97 2.30 -8.64 2.17
CA LYS A 97 1.86 -10.04 1.97
C LYS A 97 2.57 -10.61 0.76
N THR A 98 2.73 -11.92 0.77
CA THR A 98 3.28 -12.73 -0.33
C THR A 98 2.39 -13.97 -0.45
N TYR A 99 1.92 -14.33 -1.65
CA TYR A 99 1.22 -15.59 -1.90
C TYR A 99 0.78 -15.76 -3.36
N PHE A 100 0.32 -14.67 -3.97
CA PHE A 100 -0.21 -14.70 -5.33
C PHE A 100 0.88 -14.39 -6.35
N PRO A 101 0.81 -14.98 -7.55
CA PRO A 101 1.82 -14.74 -8.57
C PRO A 101 1.76 -13.30 -9.07
N PHE A 102 2.92 -12.65 -9.18
CA PHE A 102 3.05 -11.29 -9.71
C PHE A 102 4.06 -11.25 -10.85
N ASN A 103 4.01 -10.22 -11.68
CA ASN A 103 4.95 -10.00 -12.76
C ASN A 103 5.92 -8.85 -12.42
N ARG A 104 7.15 -8.89 -12.91
CA ARG A 104 8.07 -7.74 -12.76
C ARG A 104 7.67 -6.54 -13.61
N ASP A 105 6.87 -6.75 -14.64
CA ASP A 105 6.24 -5.68 -15.42
C ASP A 105 4.91 -5.27 -14.75
N PRO A 106 4.81 -4.05 -14.17
CA PRO A 106 3.61 -3.62 -13.48
C PRO A 106 2.41 -3.42 -14.42
N ASN A 107 2.62 -3.37 -15.74
CA ASN A 107 1.56 -3.22 -16.73
C ASN A 107 1.05 -4.56 -17.27
N ARG A 108 1.18 -5.62 -16.47
CA ARG A 108 0.57 -6.92 -16.74
C ARG A 108 -0.72 -7.10 -15.91
N PRO A 109 -1.74 -7.79 -16.45
CA PRO A 109 -2.98 -8.01 -15.72
C PRO A 109 -2.75 -8.84 -14.45
N ALA A 110 -3.65 -8.74 -13.47
CA ALA A 110 -3.67 -9.67 -12.36
C ALA A 110 -3.98 -11.10 -12.87
N VAL A 111 -3.22 -12.10 -12.44
CA VAL A 111 -3.43 -13.50 -12.85
C VAL A 111 -3.53 -14.37 -11.60
N VAL A 112 -4.57 -15.19 -11.51
CA VAL A 112 -4.77 -16.18 -10.44
C VAL A 112 -5.31 -17.47 -11.03
N GLY A 113 -5.14 -18.59 -10.30
CA GLY A 113 -5.73 -19.88 -10.68
C GLY A 113 -5.16 -20.53 -11.94
N GLN A 114 -3.92 -20.20 -12.32
CA GLN A 114 -3.20 -20.86 -13.42
C GLN A 114 -2.20 -21.90 -12.87
N SER A 115 -1.84 -22.89 -13.70
CA SER A 115 -0.79 -23.84 -13.34
C SER A 115 0.58 -23.17 -13.23
N PRO A 116 1.52 -23.69 -12.43
CA PRO A 116 2.87 -23.15 -12.32
C PRO A 116 3.57 -22.99 -13.68
N GLU A 117 3.47 -23.99 -14.56
CA GLU A 117 4.12 -23.97 -15.88
C GLU A 117 3.59 -22.83 -16.76
N LYS A 118 2.29 -22.56 -16.66
CA LYS A 118 1.67 -21.46 -17.39
C LYS A 118 2.11 -20.11 -16.82
N LEU A 119 2.16 -19.97 -15.50
CA LEU A 119 2.67 -18.75 -14.84
C LEU A 119 4.12 -18.46 -15.24
N ASP A 120 4.99 -19.47 -15.21
CA ASP A 120 6.39 -19.37 -15.62
C ASP A 120 6.53 -18.94 -17.09
N SER A 121 5.72 -19.54 -17.99
CA SER A 121 5.71 -19.16 -19.41
C SER A 121 5.32 -17.69 -19.66
N MET A 122 4.49 -17.13 -18.77
CA MET A 122 4.05 -15.74 -18.79
C MET A 122 4.96 -14.82 -17.97
N ARG A 123 6.03 -15.37 -17.36
CA ARG A 123 6.98 -14.68 -16.48
C ARG A 123 6.35 -14.10 -15.21
N TYR A 124 5.34 -14.76 -14.68
CA TYR A 124 4.87 -14.48 -13.33
C TYR A 124 5.68 -15.33 -12.35
N THR A 125 5.95 -14.79 -11.16
CA THR A 125 6.69 -15.45 -10.10
C THR A 125 5.83 -15.49 -8.84
N ASN A 126 5.96 -16.58 -8.09
CA ASN A 126 5.49 -16.73 -6.71
C ASN A 126 6.61 -17.39 -5.90
#